data_AF-A0A0G4ML47-F1
#
_entry.id   AF-A0A0G4ML47-F1
#
_cell.length_a   1.000
_cell.length_b   1.000
_cell.length_c   1.000
_cell.angle_alpha   90.00
_cell.angle_beta   90.00
_cell.angle_gamma   90.00
#
_symmetry.space_group_name_H-M   'P 1'
#
loop_
_entity.id
_entity.type
_entity.pdbx_description
1 polymer ?
#
loop_
_entity_poly.entity_id
_entity_poly.type
_entity_poly.pdbx_seq_one_letter_code
_entity_poly.pdbx_strand_id
1 'polypeptide(L)'
;MWIEWAEMELRNYNFDDAVRIMAKAVQAPKRSTVDYFDETLSPQQRVHKSWKLWSFYVDLVESVGSLDDTKKVYERIFELRIATPQTVVNYANLLEEHEYYEESFKIYERGLDLFSYPVAFELWNMYLTKAVDRKIGIERLRDLFEQAVEDCPPKFAKTIYLMYGNLEEERGLARHAMRIYERATRAVADEDRAGMFNFYITKSASNFGLPSTRPIYERAISSLPDTEARDMCMKFADMEKRLGEIDRARAIYGHASQFCDPRTSPEFWTKWESFEVQHGNEDTFKEMLRIKRSVQAQFNTD
;
A
#
# COMPACT_ATOMS: atom_id res chain seq x y z
N MET A 1 -32.15 13.27 21.93
CA MET A 1 -32.57 13.55 23.31
C MET A 1 -31.38 13.82 24.20
N TRP A 2 -30.47 12.85 24.43
CA TRP A 2 -29.25 13.10 25.22
C TRP A 2 -28.32 14.15 24.60
N ILE A 3 -28.10 14.10 23.27
CA ILE A 3 -27.30 15.10 22.54
C ILE A 3 -27.92 16.51 22.68
N GLU A 4 -29.21 16.67 22.40
CA GLU A 4 -29.94 17.93 22.58
C GLU A 4 -29.87 18.47 24.02
N TRP A 5 -29.93 17.59 25.03
CA TRP A 5 -29.79 18.00 26.42
C TRP A 5 -28.37 18.48 26.73
N ALA A 6 -27.35 17.79 26.23
CA ALA A 6 -25.97 18.23 26.36
C ALA A 6 -25.69 19.54 25.59
N GLU A 7 -26.29 19.74 24.41
CA GLU A 7 -26.24 21.02 23.68
C GLU A 7 -26.90 22.17 24.45
N MET A 8 -28.00 21.91 25.15
CA MET A 8 -28.66 22.89 25.99
C MET A 8 -27.76 23.33 27.16
N GLU A 9 -27.07 22.39 27.80
CA GLU A 9 -26.12 22.72 28.89
C GLU A 9 -24.85 23.41 28.38
N LEU A 10 -24.37 23.05 27.18
CA LEU A 10 -23.29 23.75 26.49
C LEU A 10 -23.64 25.22 26.22
N ARG A 11 -24.87 25.50 25.77
CA ARG A 11 -25.36 26.88 25.58
C ARG A 11 -25.44 27.66 26.90
N ASN A 12 -25.61 26.97 28.02
CA ASN A 12 -25.62 27.55 29.35
C ASN A 12 -24.23 27.66 29.99
N TYR A 13 -23.15 27.34 29.26
CA TYR A 13 -21.75 27.32 29.73
C TYR A 13 -21.47 26.35 30.89
N ASN A 14 -22.35 25.37 31.14
CA ASN A 14 -22.18 24.35 32.18
C ASN A 14 -21.49 23.10 31.62
N PHE A 15 -20.19 23.22 31.32
CA PHE A 15 -19.43 22.15 30.67
C PHE A 15 -19.31 20.87 31.53
N ASP A 16 -19.15 21.01 32.85
CA ASP A 16 -19.03 19.87 33.78
C ASP A 16 -20.33 19.05 33.92
N ASP A 17 -21.49 19.71 33.80
CA ASP A 17 -22.79 19.04 33.84
C ASP A 17 -23.07 18.34 32.50
N ALA A 18 -22.70 18.95 31.38
CA ALA A 18 -22.77 18.32 30.07
C ALA A 18 -21.95 17.02 30.02
N VAL A 19 -20.71 17.03 30.55
CA VAL A 19 -19.86 15.84 30.64
C VAL A 19 -20.48 14.77 31.55
N ARG A 20 -21.07 15.14 32.69
CA ARG A 20 -21.75 14.20 33.60
C ARG A 20 -23.01 13.58 33.00
N ILE A 21 -23.82 14.37 32.29
CA ILE A 21 -25.02 13.90 31.59
C ILE A 21 -24.62 12.88 30.51
N MET A 22 -23.59 13.19 29.73
CA MET A 22 -23.08 12.28 28.71
C MET A 22 -22.44 11.03 29.33
N ALA A 23 -21.65 11.16 30.39
CA ALA A 23 -21.09 10.02 31.13
C ALA A 23 -22.18 9.09 31.67
N LYS A 24 -23.31 9.65 32.14
CA LYS A 24 -24.49 8.88 32.58
C LYS A 24 -25.20 8.20 31.42
N ALA A 25 -25.32 8.85 30.27
CA ALA A 25 -25.91 8.28 29.06
C ALA A 25 -25.04 7.13 28.48
N VAL A 26 -23.74 7.16 28.77
CA VAL A 26 -22.71 6.27 28.25
C VAL A 26 -22.34 5.12 29.23
N GLN A 27 -22.96 5.07 30.42
CA GLN A 27 -22.76 3.97 31.37
C GLN A 27 -23.20 2.62 30.79
N ALA A 28 -22.23 1.91 30.20
CA ALA A 28 -22.38 0.56 29.69
C ALA A 28 -21.86 -0.49 30.70
N PRO A 29 -22.36 -1.73 30.66
CA PRO A 29 -21.71 -2.89 31.29
C PRO A 29 -20.31 -3.15 30.70
N LYS A 30 -19.35 -3.67 31.49
CA LYS A 30 -17.94 -3.87 31.07
C LYS A 30 -17.77 -4.75 29.81
N ARG A 31 -18.66 -5.72 29.58
CA ARG A 31 -18.82 -6.45 28.32
C ARG A 31 -20.30 -6.47 27.98
N SER A 32 -20.68 -5.96 26.82
CA SER A 32 -22.06 -6.11 26.32
C SER A 32 -22.06 -6.85 24.99
N THR A 33 -22.64 -8.05 25.00
CA THR A 33 -22.91 -8.88 23.81
C THR A 33 -24.14 -8.43 23.04
N VAL A 34 -24.76 -7.31 23.46
CA VAL A 34 -25.99 -6.75 22.90
C VAL A 34 -25.70 -6.07 21.57
N ASP A 35 -26.34 -6.47 20.49
CA ASP A 35 -26.24 -5.78 19.21
C ASP A 35 -27.14 -4.52 19.19
N TYR A 36 -26.67 -3.43 18.58
CA TYR A 36 -27.43 -2.17 18.50
C TYR A 36 -28.69 -2.32 17.62
N PHE A 37 -28.64 -3.24 16.66
CA PHE A 37 -29.74 -3.51 15.72
C PHE A 37 -30.72 -4.60 16.19
N ASP A 38 -30.50 -5.19 17.37
CA ASP A 38 -31.38 -6.23 17.87
C ASP A 38 -32.71 -5.63 18.34
N GLU A 39 -33.74 -5.70 17.49
CA GLU A 39 -35.08 -5.14 17.73
C GLU A 39 -35.77 -5.66 19.00
N THR A 40 -35.29 -6.75 19.59
CA THR A 40 -35.88 -7.38 20.77
C THR A 40 -35.53 -6.67 22.09
N LEU A 41 -34.49 -5.83 22.11
CA LEU A 41 -33.98 -5.19 23.34
C LEU A 41 -34.47 -3.75 23.49
N SER A 42 -34.69 -3.28 24.72
CA SER A 42 -35.18 -1.91 24.94
C SER A 42 -34.19 -0.85 24.41
N PRO A 43 -34.66 0.29 23.85
CA PRO A 43 -33.78 1.34 23.35
C PRO A 43 -32.77 1.85 24.39
N GLN A 44 -33.16 1.87 25.68
CA GLN A 44 -32.27 2.21 26.81
C GLN A 44 -31.06 1.27 26.93
N GLN A 45 -31.22 -0.01 26.61
CA GLN A 45 -30.14 -1.00 26.55
C GLN A 45 -29.34 -0.95 25.24
N ARG A 46 -29.71 -0.09 24.29
CA ARG A 46 -28.96 0.12 23.03
C ARG A 46 -28.26 1.48 22.97
N VAL A 47 -28.68 2.45 23.78
CA VAL A 47 -28.12 3.82 23.80
C VAL A 47 -26.60 3.80 23.98
N HIS A 48 -26.07 2.89 24.80
CA HIS A 48 -24.64 2.78 25.06
C HIS A 48 -23.80 2.26 23.87
N LYS A 49 -24.44 1.73 22.83
CA LYS A 49 -23.79 1.38 21.55
C LYS A 49 -23.97 2.42 20.44
N SER A 50 -24.70 3.50 20.68
CA SER A 50 -24.93 4.53 19.66
C SER A 50 -23.67 5.32 19.37
N TRP A 51 -23.13 5.15 18.16
CA TRP A 51 -21.95 5.89 17.68
C TRP A 51 -22.11 7.41 17.78
N LYS A 52 -23.28 7.96 17.41
CA LYS A 52 -23.52 9.41 17.43
C LYS A 52 -23.41 10.02 18.83
N LEU A 53 -23.76 9.23 19.85
CA LEU A 53 -23.64 9.67 21.24
C LEU A 53 -22.17 9.66 21.67
N TRP A 54 -21.42 8.64 21.26
CA TRP A 54 -19.98 8.53 21.53
C TRP A 54 -19.16 9.58 20.78
N SER A 55 -19.46 9.88 19.53
CA SER A 55 -18.75 10.93 18.79
C SER A 55 -18.93 12.29 19.45
N PHE A 56 -20.17 12.65 19.80
CA PHE A 56 -20.45 13.89 20.52
C PHE A 56 -19.80 13.92 21.91
N TYR A 57 -19.74 12.77 22.59
CA TYR A 57 -19.07 12.67 23.89
C TYR A 57 -17.55 12.85 23.77
N VAL A 58 -16.93 12.29 22.72
CA VAL A 58 -15.50 12.48 22.44
C VAL A 58 -15.22 13.95 22.14
N ASP A 59 -15.98 14.58 21.25
CA ASP A 59 -15.78 16.00 20.89
C ASP A 59 -15.92 16.92 22.13
N LEU A 60 -16.87 16.60 23.02
CA LEU A 60 -17.06 17.33 24.27
C LEU A 60 -15.90 17.13 25.25
N VAL A 61 -15.41 15.89 25.38
CA VAL A 61 -14.32 15.56 26.30
C VAL A 61 -12.97 16.07 25.77
N GLU A 62 -12.77 16.14 24.46
CA GLU A 62 -11.59 16.77 23.85
C GLU A 62 -11.56 18.29 24.08
N SER A 63 -12.73 18.95 24.08
CA SER A 63 -12.80 20.41 24.28
C SER A 63 -12.75 20.85 25.75
N VAL A 64 -13.21 20.01 26.67
CA VAL A 64 -13.40 20.36 28.10
C VAL A 64 -12.51 19.55 29.04
N GLY A 65 -12.18 18.32 28.68
CA GLY A 65 -11.67 17.30 29.57
C GLY A 65 -10.16 17.35 29.85
N SER A 66 -9.77 16.69 30.94
CA SER A 66 -8.37 16.37 31.22
C SER A 66 -7.91 15.19 30.36
N LEU A 67 -6.63 15.17 30.01
CA LEU A 67 -6.01 14.13 29.15
C LEU A 67 -6.31 12.70 29.64
N ASP A 68 -6.29 12.49 30.96
CA ASP A 68 -6.58 11.18 31.57
C ASP A 68 -8.04 10.76 31.42
N ASP A 69 -8.97 11.71 31.41
CA ASP A 69 -10.38 11.41 31.22
C ASP A 69 -10.66 11.12 29.74
N THR A 70 -10.05 11.86 28.82
CA THR A 70 -10.11 11.58 27.38
C THR A 70 -9.58 10.18 27.06
N LYS A 71 -8.44 9.79 27.64
CA LYS A 71 -7.90 8.42 27.53
C LYS A 71 -8.90 7.34 27.95
N LYS A 72 -9.54 7.49 29.12
CA LYS A 72 -10.53 6.52 29.62
C LYS A 72 -11.75 6.41 28.70
N VAL A 73 -12.22 7.53 28.15
CA VAL A 73 -13.34 7.57 27.20
C VAL A 73 -12.98 6.80 25.94
N TYR A 74 -11.79 7.04 25.37
CA TYR A 74 -11.29 6.30 24.22
C TYR A 74 -11.11 4.81 24.51
N GLU A 75 -10.50 4.43 25.63
CA GLU A 75 -10.36 3.02 26.03
C GLU A 75 -11.72 2.31 26.10
N ARG A 76 -12.75 3.00 26.59
CA ARG A 76 -14.10 2.45 26.65
C ARG A 76 -14.72 2.23 25.27
N ILE A 77 -14.43 3.09 24.29
CA ILE A 77 -14.85 2.93 22.89
C ILE A 77 -14.20 1.67 22.28
N PHE A 78 -12.91 1.45 22.55
CA PHE A 78 -12.19 0.24 22.11
C PHE A 78 -12.76 -1.03 22.76
N GLU A 79 -13.04 -1.02 24.06
CA GLU A 79 -13.64 -2.17 24.77
C GLU A 79 -15.01 -2.57 24.20
N LEU A 80 -15.80 -1.58 23.78
CA LEU A 80 -17.14 -1.80 23.24
C LEU A 80 -17.14 -2.20 21.76
N ARG A 81 -15.98 -2.16 21.08
CA ARG A 81 -15.81 -2.42 19.64
C ARG A 81 -16.68 -1.53 18.74
N ILE A 82 -16.96 -0.30 19.17
CA ILE A 82 -17.72 0.70 18.39
C ILE A 82 -16.76 1.71 17.73
N ALA A 83 -15.44 1.52 17.88
CA ALA A 83 -14.46 2.40 17.29
C ALA A 83 -14.67 2.49 15.76
N THR A 84 -14.66 3.71 15.23
CA THR A 84 -14.45 3.92 13.79
C THR A 84 -12.97 4.18 13.53
N PRO A 85 -12.48 4.01 12.30
CA PRO A 85 -11.09 4.30 11.95
C PRO A 85 -10.72 5.75 12.26
N GLN A 86 -11.68 6.68 12.07
CA GLN A 86 -11.50 8.09 12.39
C GLN A 86 -11.22 8.31 13.88
N THR A 87 -11.89 7.59 14.79
CA THR A 87 -11.57 7.72 16.22
C THR A 87 -10.21 7.18 16.60
N VAL A 88 -9.73 6.13 15.92
CA VAL A 88 -8.36 5.63 16.15
C VAL A 88 -7.36 6.70 15.75
N VAL A 89 -7.58 7.34 14.61
CA VAL A 89 -6.75 8.44 14.12
C VAL A 89 -6.81 9.66 15.05
N ASN A 90 -8.00 10.09 15.48
CA ASN A 90 -8.15 11.23 16.39
C ASN A 90 -7.44 10.96 17.73
N TYR A 91 -7.62 9.76 18.29
CA TYR A 91 -6.96 9.39 19.55
C TYR A 91 -5.43 9.33 19.42
N ALA A 92 -4.93 8.79 18.30
CA ALA A 92 -3.51 8.78 18.02
C ALA A 92 -2.93 10.19 17.86
N ASN A 93 -3.62 11.08 17.14
CA ASN A 93 -3.22 12.49 16.99
C ASN A 93 -3.21 13.22 18.34
N LEU A 94 -4.23 13.02 19.18
CA LEU A 94 -4.28 13.61 20.52
C LEU A 94 -3.07 13.20 21.37
N LEU A 95 -2.66 11.92 21.30
CA LEU A 95 -1.49 11.45 22.03
C LEU A 95 -0.17 11.95 21.44
N GLU A 96 -0.12 12.19 20.14
CA GLU A 96 1.01 12.84 19.49
C GLU A 96 1.17 14.29 19.95
N GLU A 97 0.08 15.05 20.05
CA GLU A 97 0.08 16.43 20.57
C GLU A 97 0.62 16.51 21.99
N HIS A 98 0.41 15.45 22.78
CA HIS A 98 0.89 15.33 24.15
C HIS A 98 2.20 14.55 24.31
N GLU A 99 2.91 14.26 23.20
CA GLU A 99 4.19 13.55 23.16
C GLU A 99 4.20 12.10 23.70
N TYR A 100 3.04 11.47 23.87
CA TYR A 100 2.90 10.06 24.26
C TYR A 100 2.96 9.12 23.05
N TYR A 101 4.10 9.10 22.36
CA TYR A 101 4.27 8.38 21.09
C TYR A 101 4.14 6.84 21.22
N GLU A 102 4.63 6.25 22.30
CA GLU A 102 4.52 4.79 22.50
C GLU A 102 3.07 4.33 22.72
N GLU A 103 2.26 5.17 23.35
CA GLU A 103 0.84 4.88 23.55
C GLU A 103 0.09 5.01 22.23
N SER A 104 0.40 6.03 21.42
CA SER A 104 -0.13 6.18 20.06
C SER A 104 0.10 4.93 19.20
N PHE A 105 1.30 4.33 19.27
CA PHE A 105 1.59 3.08 18.55
C PHE A 105 0.77 1.88 19.04
N LYS A 106 0.59 1.72 20.35
CA LYS A 106 -0.28 0.68 20.91
C LYS A 106 -1.73 0.83 20.45
N ILE A 107 -2.17 2.07 20.21
CA ILE A 107 -3.52 2.35 19.73
C ILE A 107 -3.67 2.01 18.27
N TYR A 108 -2.67 2.27 17.44
CA TYR A 108 -2.65 1.78 16.07
C TYR A 108 -2.68 0.25 16.03
N GLU A 109 -1.85 -0.45 16.82
CA GLU A 109 -1.87 -1.92 16.92
C GLU A 109 -3.25 -2.45 17.34
N ARG A 110 -3.86 -1.87 18.39
CA ARG A 110 -5.22 -2.22 18.81
C ARG A 110 -6.27 -1.92 17.75
N GLY A 111 -6.12 -0.80 17.02
CA GLY A 111 -6.99 -0.44 15.91
C GLY A 111 -6.91 -1.46 14.78
N LEU A 112 -5.71 -1.94 14.46
CA LEU A 112 -5.49 -2.95 13.42
C LEU A 112 -6.10 -4.31 13.80
N ASP A 113 -6.04 -4.72 15.07
CA ASP A 113 -6.72 -5.94 15.56
C ASP A 113 -8.26 -5.87 15.43
N LEU A 114 -8.82 -4.66 15.40
CA LEU A 114 -10.26 -4.41 15.37
C LEU A 114 -10.84 -4.33 13.96
N PHE A 115 -10.07 -3.84 12.98
CA PHE A 115 -10.56 -3.60 11.62
C PHE A 115 -9.97 -4.59 10.63
N SER A 116 -10.84 -5.19 9.81
CA SER A 116 -10.41 -5.96 8.63
C SER A 116 -10.14 -5.05 7.43
N TYR A 117 -9.44 -5.59 6.43
CA TYR A 117 -9.31 -4.94 5.12
C TYR A 117 -10.69 -4.65 4.50
N PRO A 118 -10.85 -3.55 3.73
CA PRO A 118 -9.84 -2.58 3.24
C PRO A 118 -9.45 -1.44 4.18
N VAL A 119 -10.22 -1.20 5.24
CA VAL A 119 -10.04 -0.06 6.15
C VAL A 119 -8.72 -0.12 6.93
N ALA A 120 -8.26 -1.34 7.24
CA ALA A 120 -6.95 -1.57 7.84
C ALA A 120 -5.79 -0.99 6.99
N PHE A 121 -5.92 -0.91 5.67
CA PHE A 121 -4.87 -0.37 4.80
C PHE A 121 -4.62 1.12 5.01
N GLU A 122 -5.68 1.91 5.18
CA GLU A 122 -5.54 3.35 5.44
C GLU A 122 -4.88 3.60 6.80
N LEU A 123 -5.28 2.82 7.81
CA LEU A 123 -4.66 2.85 9.14
C LEU A 123 -3.19 2.45 9.08
N TRP A 124 -2.83 1.40 8.32
CA TRP A 124 -1.45 1.00 8.11
C TRP A 124 -0.62 2.10 7.44
N ASN A 125 -1.13 2.76 6.38
CA ASN A 125 -0.39 3.85 5.72
C ASN A 125 -0.15 5.05 6.64
N MET A 126 -1.16 5.43 7.43
CA MET A 126 -1.01 6.49 8.43
C MET A 126 0.00 6.07 9.50
N TYR A 127 -0.11 4.85 10.01
CA TYR A 127 0.80 4.38 11.05
C TYR A 127 2.26 4.30 10.55
N LEU A 128 2.47 3.76 9.36
CA LEU A 128 3.81 3.62 8.77
C LEU A 128 4.44 4.98 8.45
N THR A 129 3.70 5.94 7.89
CA THR A 129 4.22 7.30 7.64
C THR A 129 4.65 7.98 8.94
N LYS A 130 3.82 7.90 9.99
CA LYS A 130 4.14 8.42 11.33
C LYS A 130 5.36 7.74 11.95
N ALA A 131 5.48 6.41 11.80
CA ALA A 131 6.62 5.65 12.29
C ALA A 131 7.93 6.01 11.58
N VAL A 132 7.86 6.27 10.26
CA VAL A 132 8.99 6.72 9.44
C VAL A 132 9.45 8.12 9.84
N ASP A 133 8.53 9.07 10.00
CA ASP A 133 8.84 10.47 10.38
C ASP A 133 9.58 10.53 11.73
N ARG A 134 9.20 9.68 12.68
CA ARG A 134 9.80 9.67 14.02
C ARG A 134 11.16 8.97 14.08
N LYS A 135 11.59 8.28 13.02
CA LYS A 135 12.88 7.57 12.94
C LYS A 135 13.09 6.59 14.11
N ILE A 136 12.09 5.76 14.40
CA ILE A 136 12.17 4.66 15.38
C ILE A 136 13.34 3.73 15.02
N GLY A 137 13.85 2.97 16.00
CA GLY A 137 14.84 1.92 15.77
C GLY A 137 14.49 1.03 14.58
N ILE A 138 15.47 0.83 13.70
CA ILE A 138 15.26 0.24 12.37
C ILE A 138 14.66 -1.17 12.46
N GLU A 139 15.09 -1.98 13.43
CA GLU A 139 14.59 -3.35 13.60
C GLU A 139 13.09 -3.36 13.90
N ARG A 140 12.64 -2.51 14.83
CA ARG A 140 11.20 -2.38 15.14
C ARG A 140 10.40 -1.89 13.94
N LEU A 141 10.96 -0.99 13.13
CA LEU A 141 10.29 -0.51 11.93
C LEU A 141 10.20 -1.62 10.86
N ARG A 142 11.24 -2.44 10.71
CA ARG A 142 11.22 -3.63 9.83
C ARG A 142 10.17 -4.63 10.27
N ASP A 143 10.13 -4.97 11.56
CA ASP A 143 9.13 -5.89 12.10
C ASP A 143 7.72 -5.37 11.82
N LEU A 144 7.51 -4.06 11.95
CA LEU A 144 6.23 -3.42 11.66
C LEU A 144 5.85 -3.51 10.17
N PHE A 145 6.81 -3.25 9.26
CA PHE A 145 6.58 -3.42 7.83
C PHE A 145 6.34 -4.89 7.45
N GLU A 146 7.01 -5.84 8.11
CA GLU A 146 6.80 -7.27 7.89
C GLU A 146 5.39 -7.71 8.30
N GLN A 147 4.93 -7.26 9.47
CA GLN A 147 3.55 -7.51 9.92
C GLN A 147 2.52 -6.89 8.95
N ALA A 148 2.76 -5.65 8.51
CA ALA A 148 1.87 -4.98 7.56
C ALA A 148 1.77 -5.70 6.21
N VAL A 149 2.85 -6.38 5.80
CA VAL A 149 2.95 -7.10 4.53
C VAL A 149 2.33 -8.51 4.61
N GLU A 150 2.40 -9.17 5.76
CA GLU A 150 1.88 -10.53 5.95
C GLU A 150 0.36 -10.62 5.75
N ASP A 151 -0.38 -9.62 6.25
CA ASP A 151 -1.84 -9.60 6.16
C ASP A 151 -2.37 -8.89 4.91
N CYS A 152 -1.51 -8.30 4.07
CA CYS A 152 -1.93 -7.38 3.02
C CYS A 152 -2.51 -8.05 1.76
N PRO A 153 -3.72 -7.64 1.31
CA PRO A 153 -4.23 -8.02 -0.01
C PRO A 153 -3.34 -7.49 -1.15
N PRO A 154 -3.20 -8.24 -2.26
CA PRO A 154 -2.25 -7.93 -3.34
C PRO A 154 -2.50 -6.59 -4.06
N LYS A 155 -3.71 -6.02 -3.94
CA LYS A 155 -4.09 -4.72 -4.51
C LYS A 155 -3.46 -3.53 -3.78
N PHE A 156 -3.21 -3.68 -2.48
CA PHE A 156 -2.76 -2.60 -1.61
C PHE A 156 -1.28 -2.73 -1.23
N ALA A 157 -0.71 -3.92 -1.44
CA ALA A 157 0.67 -4.23 -1.13
C ALA A 157 1.69 -3.28 -1.79
N LYS A 158 1.41 -2.79 -3.00
CA LYS A 158 2.32 -1.92 -3.78
C LYS A 158 2.81 -0.71 -2.97
N THR A 159 1.90 0.02 -2.33
CA THR A 159 2.24 1.25 -1.61
C THR A 159 3.11 0.97 -0.39
N ILE A 160 2.80 -0.09 0.37
CA ILE A 160 3.56 -0.48 1.57
C ILE A 160 4.99 -0.89 1.18
N TYR A 161 5.14 -1.70 0.13
CA TYR A 161 6.46 -2.12 -0.35
C TYR A 161 7.31 -0.95 -0.87
N LEU A 162 6.69 0.03 -1.53
CA LEU A 162 7.38 1.24 -1.97
C LEU A 162 7.87 2.09 -0.79
N MET A 163 7.02 2.27 0.24
CA MET A 163 7.42 2.94 1.47
C MET A 163 8.58 2.22 2.17
N TYR A 164 8.50 0.88 2.27
CA TYR A 164 9.53 0.07 2.90
C TYR A 164 10.86 0.14 2.15
N GLY A 165 10.82 0.08 0.82
CA GLY A 165 12.01 0.21 -0.02
C GLY A 165 12.68 1.57 0.06
N ASN A 166 11.91 2.66 0.02
CA ASN A 166 12.43 4.03 0.16
C ASN A 166 13.11 4.23 1.53
N LEU A 167 12.52 3.72 2.61
CA LEU A 167 13.11 3.78 3.94
C LEU A 167 14.48 3.08 3.98
N GLU A 168 14.59 1.88 3.43
CA GLU A 168 15.85 1.12 3.43
C GLU A 168 16.91 1.76 2.52
N GLU A 169 16.50 2.43 1.44
CA GLU A 169 17.36 3.24 0.59
C GLU A 169 17.91 4.47 1.33
N GLU A 170 17.05 5.23 2.02
CA GLU A 170 17.47 6.41 2.81
C GLU A 170 18.49 6.07 3.90
N ARG A 171 18.45 4.83 4.41
CA ARG A 171 19.36 4.34 5.44
C ARG A 171 20.59 3.63 4.88
N GLY A 172 20.75 3.56 3.55
CA GLY A 172 21.95 3.08 2.87
C GLY A 172 22.06 1.56 2.71
N LEU A 173 21.01 0.80 3.04
CA LEU A 173 20.98 -0.66 2.90
C LEU A 173 20.37 -1.08 1.57
N ALA A 174 20.98 -0.62 0.47
CA ALA A 174 20.45 -0.84 -0.86
C ALA A 174 20.30 -2.33 -1.23
N ARG A 175 21.16 -3.23 -0.72
CA ARG A 175 21.00 -4.67 -0.96
C ARG A 175 19.72 -5.24 -0.33
N HIS A 176 19.34 -4.73 0.85
CA HIS A 176 18.11 -5.14 1.52
C HIS A 176 16.89 -4.58 0.80
N ALA A 177 16.94 -3.31 0.39
CA ALA A 177 15.92 -2.70 -0.47
C ALA A 177 15.66 -3.51 -1.75
N MET A 178 16.71 -4.02 -2.42
CA MET A 178 16.52 -4.84 -3.63
C MET A 178 15.81 -6.17 -3.34
N ARG A 179 16.06 -6.79 -2.18
CA ARG A 179 15.36 -8.02 -1.77
C ARG A 179 13.88 -7.75 -1.49
N ILE A 180 13.58 -6.60 -0.88
CA ILE A 180 12.22 -6.15 -0.62
C ILE A 180 11.48 -5.91 -1.94
N TYR A 181 12.09 -5.21 -2.88
CA TYR A 181 11.49 -4.99 -4.21
C TYR A 181 11.29 -6.30 -4.98
N GLU A 182 12.22 -7.25 -4.88
CA GLU A 182 12.00 -8.59 -5.43
C GLU A 182 10.77 -9.26 -4.81
N ARG A 183 10.65 -9.26 -3.48
CA ARG A 183 9.48 -9.84 -2.81
C ARG A 183 8.19 -9.14 -3.22
N ALA A 184 8.23 -7.82 -3.36
CA ALA A 184 7.11 -7.01 -3.83
C ALA A 184 6.63 -7.45 -5.22
N THR A 185 7.55 -7.75 -6.17
CA THR A 185 7.16 -8.20 -7.51
C THR A 185 6.37 -9.51 -7.52
N ARG A 186 6.50 -10.35 -6.47
CA ARG A 186 5.73 -11.59 -6.31
C ARG A 186 4.40 -11.38 -5.58
N ALA A 187 4.35 -10.43 -4.64
CA ALA A 187 3.19 -10.18 -3.79
C ALA A 187 2.16 -9.22 -4.41
N VAL A 188 2.58 -8.40 -5.38
CA VAL A 188 1.71 -7.41 -6.05
C VAL A 188 0.81 -8.09 -7.08
N ALA A 189 -0.42 -7.58 -7.20
CA ALA A 189 -1.39 -7.99 -8.21
C ALA A 189 -0.84 -7.86 -9.64
N ASP A 190 -1.34 -8.70 -10.56
CA ASP A 190 -0.85 -8.76 -11.95
C ASP A 190 -0.90 -7.38 -12.64
N GLU A 191 -1.97 -6.60 -12.42
CA GLU A 191 -2.17 -5.26 -13.00
C GLU A 191 -1.06 -4.24 -12.60
N ASP A 192 -0.54 -4.36 -11.38
CA ASP A 192 0.46 -3.43 -10.84
C ASP A 192 1.89 -3.95 -10.97
N ARG A 193 2.05 -5.22 -11.39
CA ARG A 193 3.34 -5.91 -11.43
C ARG A 193 4.29 -5.25 -12.42
N ALA A 194 3.82 -4.85 -13.61
CA ALA A 194 4.65 -4.12 -14.57
C ALA A 194 5.11 -2.75 -14.03
N GLY A 195 4.25 -2.04 -13.31
CA GLY A 195 4.61 -0.80 -12.64
C GLY A 195 5.73 -1.01 -11.61
N MET A 196 5.62 -2.08 -10.81
CA MET A 196 6.62 -2.42 -9.80
C MET A 196 7.96 -2.82 -10.41
N PHE A 197 7.98 -3.61 -11.50
CA PHE A 197 9.21 -3.95 -12.20
C PHE A 197 9.90 -2.72 -12.79
N ASN A 198 9.16 -1.79 -13.40
CA ASN A 198 9.73 -0.55 -13.93
C ASN A 198 10.38 0.30 -12.84
N PHE A 199 9.73 0.39 -11.66
CA PHE A 199 10.29 1.08 -10.52
C PHE A 199 11.56 0.39 -10.01
N TYR A 200 11.52 -0.93 -9.83
CA TYR A 200 12.64 -1.73 -9.37
C TYR A 200 13.86 -1.63 -10.30
N ILE A 201 13.64 -1.64 -11.62
CA ILE A 201 14.69 -1.45 -12.63
C ILE A 201 15.32 -0.06 -12.51
N THR A 202 14.49 0.99 -12.43
CA THR A 202 14.98 2.36 -12.30
C THR A 202 15.85 2.52 -11.06
N LYS A 203 15.39 1.98 -9.92
CA LYS A 203 16.14 2.02 -8.66
C LYS A 203 17.42 1.19 -8.71
N SER A 204 17.38 -0.02 -9.27
CA SER A 204 18.57 -0.86 -9.43
C SER A 204 19.60 -0.23 -10.35
N ALA A 205 19.16 0.41 -11.44
CA ALA A 205 20.03 1.12 -12.36
C ALA A 205 20.75 2.29 -11.67
N SER A 206 20.04 3.06 -10.85
CA SER A 206 20.63 4.17 -10.09
C SER A 206 21.62 3.72 -9.02
N ASN A 207 21.35 2.61 -8.33
CA ASN A 207 22.16 2.21 -7.17
C ASN A 207 23.34 1.29 -7.51
N PHE A 208 23.18 0.38 -8.49
CA PHE A 208 24.16 -0.66 -8.80
C PHE A 208 24.64 -0.63 -10.26
N GLY A 209 24.15 0.33 -11.05
CA GLY A 209 24.44 0.44 -12.47
C GLY A 209 23.63 -0.52 -13.35
N LEU A 210 23.67 -0.27 -14.64
CA LEU A 210 22.89 -0.97 -15.66
C LEU A 210 23.09 -2.51 -15.69
N PRO A 211 24.29 -3.08 -15.50
CA PRO A 211 24.47 -4.54 -15.58
C PRO A 211 23.68 -5.34 -14.53
N SER A 212 23.43 -4.75 -13.37
CA SER A 212 22.64 -5.37 -12.29
C SER A 212 21.17 -5.57 -12.65
N THR A 213 20.68 -4.86 -13.67
CA THR A 213 19.26 -4.89 -14.07
C THR A 213 18.90 -6.07 -14.96
N ARG A 214 19.90 -6.77 -15.53
CA ARG A 214 19.71 -7.94 -16.41
C ARG A 214 18.83 -9.05 -15.80
N PRO A 215 19.16 -9.61 -14.62
CA PRO A 215 18.34 -10.67 -14.02
C PRO A 215 16.93 -10.17 -13.66
N ILE A 216 16.76 -8.86 -13.46
CA ILE A 216 15.46 -8.24 -13.19
C ILE A 216 14.58 -8.28 -14.44
N TYR A 217 15.14 -7.93 -15.60
CA TYR A 217 14.43 -8.00 -16.88
C TYR A 217 14.04 -9.44 -17.24
N GLU A 218 14.95 -10.41 -17.08
CA GLU A 218 14.66 -11.83 -17.33
C GLU A 218 13.50 -12.34 -16.45
N ARG A 219 13.50 -11.95 -15.17
CA ARG A 219 12.40 -12.29 -14.25
C ARG A 219 11.10 -11.56 -14.58
N ALA A 220 11.17 -10.32 -15.06
CA ALA A 220 9.99 -9.59 -15.50
C ALA A 220 9.33 -10.27 -16.70
N ILE A 221 10.14 -10.67 -17.69
CA ILE A 221 9.64 -11.31 -18.93
C ILE A 221 8.96 -12.67 -18.63
N SER A 222 9.43 -13.42 -17.64
CA SER A 222 8.83 -14.71 -17.26
C SER A 222 7.59 -14.60 -16.38
N SER A 223 7.36 -13.46 -15.73
CA SER A 223 6.29 -13.27 -14.73
C SER A 223 5.13 -12.40 -15.22
N LEU A 224 5.33 -11.63 -16.31
CA LEU A 224 4.36 -10.71 -16.86
C LEU A 224 3.56 -11.33 -18.01
N PRO A 225 2.31 -10.88 -18.24
CA PRO A 225 1.54 -11.23 -19.44
C PRO A 225 2.24 -10.77 -20.73
N ASP A 226 1.97 -11.45 -21.85
CA ASP A 226 2.64 -11.25 -23.14
C ASP A 226 2.73 -9.78 -23.61
N THR A 227 1.67 -9.00 -23.38
CA THR A 227 1.62 -7.57 -23.74
C THR A 227 2.61 -6.73 -22.96
N GLU A 228 2.70 -6.94 -21.64
CA GLU A 228 3.61 -6.22 -20.75
C GLU A 228 5.03 -6.76 -20.86
N ALA A 229 5.18 -8.07 -21.05
CA ALA A 229 6.46 -8.72 -21.30
C ALA A 229 7.15 -8.17 -22.55
N ARG A 230 6.39 -7.90 -23.63
CA ARG A 230 6.90 -7.21 -24.83
C ARG A 230 7.48 -5.85 -24.51
N ASP A 231 6.72 -5.02 -23.79
CA ASP A 231 7.15 -3.65 -23.48
C ASP A 231 8.42 -3.66 -22.61
N MET A 232 8.53 -4.65 -21.72
CA MET A 232 9.75 -4.89 -20.94
C MET A 232 10.91 -5.38 -21.80
N CYS A 233 10.69 -6.27 -22.78
CA CYS A 233 11.71 -6.69 -23.73
C CYS A 233 12.24 -5.52 -24.55
N MET A 234 11.37 -4.61 -25.01
CA MET A 234 11.81 -3.40 -25.74
C MET A 234 12.75 -2.55 -24.89
N LYS A 235 12.38 -2.29 -23.62
CA LYS A 235 13.24 -1.55 -22.68
C LYS A 235 14.55 -2.28 -22.40
N PHE A 236 14.52 -3.61 -22.33
CA PHE A 236 15.70 -4.44 -22.10
C PHE A 236 16.68 -4.36 -23.29
N ALA A 237 16.17 -4.43 -24.52
CA ALA A 237 16.97 -4.28 -25.73
C ALA A 237 17.60 -2.88 -25.85
N ASP A 238 16.85 -1.82 -25.54
CA ASP A 238 17.38 -0.46 -25.52
C ASP A 238 18.50 -0.28 -24.46
N MET A 239 18.36 -0.96 -23.32
CA MET A 239 19.36 -0.96 -22.26
C MET A 239 20.66 -1.66 -22.69
N GLU A 240 20.58 -2.85 -23.27
CA GLU A 240 21.77 -3.57 -23.78
C GLU A 240 22.43 -2.84 -24.95
N LYS A 241 21.64 -2.15 -25.81
CA LYS A 241 22.18 -1.26 -26.83
C LYS A 241 23.01 -0.11 -26.22
N ARG A 242 22.56 0.49 -25.12
CA ARG A 242 23.32 1.53 -24.40
C ARG A 242 24.60 0.99 -23.78
N LEU A 243 24.62 -0.29 -23.39
CA LEU A 243 25.82 -0.98 -22.90
C LEU A 243 26.79 -1.39 -24.02
N GLY A 244 26.36 -1.32 -25.29
CA GLY A 244 27.16 -1.74 -26.45
C GLY A 244 27.08 -3.23 -26.78
N GLU A 245 26.23 -3.99 -26.09
CA GLU A 245 26.07 -5.45 -26.25
C GLU A 245 25.03 -5.75 -27.34
N ILE A 246 25.39 -5.50 -28.60
CA ILE A 246 24.49 -5.60 -29.76
C ILE A 246 23.96 -7.03 -29.97
N ASP A 247 24.78 -8.05 -29.76
CA ASP A 247 24.37 -9.44 -29.96
C ASP A 247 23.32 -9.90 -28.95
N ARG A 248 23.39 -9.40 -27.71
CA ARG A 248 22.36 -9.65 -26.69
C ARG A 248 21.07 -8.91 -27.01
N ALA A 249 21.17 -7.63 -27.41
CA ALA A 249 20.01 -6.87 -27.84
C ALA A 249 19.27 -7.58 -28.99
N ARG A 250 20.01 -8.15 -29.95
CA ARG A 250 19.44 -8.97 -31.03
C ARG A 250 18.75 -10.23 -30.54
N ALA A 251 19.36 -10.96 -29.59
CA ALA A 251 18.73 -12.14 -28.99
C ALA A 251 17.42 -11.77 -28.26
N ILE A 252 17.38 -10.63 -27.57
CA ILE A 252 16.18 -10.11 -26.90
C ILE A 252 15.09 -9.76 -27.91
N TYR A 253 15.41 -9.11 -29.04
CA TYR A 253 14.44 -8.87 -30.11
C TYR A 253 13.89 -10.18 -30.69
N GLY A 254 14.74 -11.19 -30.88
CA GLY A 254 14.32 -12.53 -31.29
C GLY A 254 13.34 -13.16 -30.31
N HIS A 255 13.61 -13.10 -29.01
CA HIS A 255 12.71 -13.59 -27.97
C HIS A 255 11.38 -12.80 -27.94
N ALA A 256 11.46 -11.46 -27.97
CA ALA A 256 10.29 -10.59 -27.97
C ALA A 256 9.36 -10.84 -29.17
N SER A 257 9.91 -11.24 -30.32
CA SER A 257 9.14 -11.52 -31.53
C SER A 257 8.14 -12.67 -31.39
N GLN A 258 8.37 -13.60 -30.45
CA GLN A 258 7.44 -14.71 -30.18
C GLN A 258 6.11 -14.23 -29.59
N PHE A 259 6.12 -13.08 -28.90
CA PHE A 259 4.95 -12.48 -28.27
C PHE A 259 4.33 -11.36 -29.13
N CYS A 260 4.91 -11.05 -30.28
CA CYS A 260 4.55 -9.88 -31.09
C CYS A 260 3.99 -10.29 -32.46
N ASP A 261 2.66 -10.31 -32.59
CA ASP A 261 2.03 -10.40 -33.91
C ASP A 261 2.38 -9.15 -34.74
N PRO A 262 2.94 -9.31 -35.97
CA PRO A 262 3.26 -8.20 -36.85
C PRO A 262 2.09 -7.31 -37.26
N ARG A 263 0.84 -7.76 -37.13
CA ARG A 263 -0.35 -6.94 -37.46
C ARG A 263 -0.76 -5.99 -36.34
N THR A 264 -0.67 -6.45 -35.10
CA THR A 264 -1.09 -5.70 -33.91
C THR A 264 0.04 -4.81 -33.35
N SER A 265 1.30 -5.13 -33.64
CA SER A 265 2.47 -4.45 -33.06
C SER A 265 3.50 -4.00 -34.11
N PRO A 266 3.11 -3.19 -35.13
CA PRO A 266 4.04 -2.75 -36.17
C PRO A 266 5.21 -1.92 -35.62
N GLU A 267 5.00 -1.18 -34.52
CA GLU A 267 6.02 -0.35 -33.88
C GLU A 267 7.24 -1.15 -33.43
N PHE A 268 7.03 -2.37 -32.90
CA PHE A 268 8.11 -3.25 -32.48
C PHE A 268 8.97 -3.65 -33.68
N TRP A 269 8.34 -4.05 -34.79
CA TRP A 269 9.03 -4.47 -36.00
C TRP A 269 9.78 -3.32 -36.66
N THR A 270 9.22 -2.10 -36.69
CA THR A 270 9.91 -0.91 -37.19
C THR A 270 11.14 -0.58 -36.34
N LYS A 271 11.04 -0.72 -35.01
CA LYS A 271 12.20 -0.53 -34.11
C LYS A 271 13.28 -1.58 -34.36
N TRP A 272 12.92 -2.86 -34.48
CA TRP A 272 13.89 -3.92 -34.78
C TRP A 272 14.53 -3.73 -36.16
N GLU A 273 13.77 -3.32 -37.17
CA GLU A 273 14.29 -2.98 -38.49
C GLU A 273 15.31 -1.84 -38.41
N SER A 274 14.98 -0.76 -37.70
CA SER A 274 15.91 0.37 -37.51
C SER A 274 17.19 -0.04 -36.75
N PHE A 275 17.08 -1.01 -35.83
CA PHE A 275 18.21 -1.57 -35.10
C PHE A 275 19.15 -2.37 -36.02
N GLU A 276 18.61 -3.28 -36.84
CA GLU A 276 19.42 -4.06 -37.78
C GLU A 276 20.01 -3.19 -38.90
N VAL A 277 19.35 -2.12 -39.32
CA VAL A 277 19.93 -1.16 -40.28
C VAL A 277 21.13 -0.41 -39.69
N GLN A 278 21.10 -0.09 -38.39
CA GLN A 278 22.18 0.65 -37.73
C GLN A 278 23.35 -0.24 -37.29
N HIS A 279 23.10 -1.48 -36.90
CA HIS A 279 24.07 -2.34 -36.22
C HIS A 279 24.20 -3.75 -36.81
N GLY A 280 23.43 -4.08 -37.85
CA GLY A 280 23.40 -5.38 -38.49
C GLY A 280 24.14 -5.43 -39.82
N ASN A 281 24.16 -6.64 -40.38
CA ASN A 281 24.69 -6.96 -41.71
C ASN A 281 23.55 -7.53 -42.58
N GLU A 282 23.77 -7.70 -43.88
CA GLU A 282 22.74 -8.24 -44.79
C GLU A 282 22.14 -9.58 -44.32
N ASP A 283 22.97 -10.45 -43.74
CA ASP A 283 22.54 -11.76 -43.26
C ASP A 283 21.67 -11.68 -42.00
N THR A 284 21.99 -10.78 -41.06
CA THR A 284 21.18 -10.57 -39.85
C THR A 284 19.84 -9.92 -40.18
N PHE A 285 19.83 -9.01 -41.15
CA PHE A 285 18.61 -8.41 -41.67
C PHE A 285 17.70 -9.44 -42.37
N LYS A 286 18.27 -10.33 -43.19
CA LYS A 286 17.53 -11.43 -43.82
C LYS A 286 16.93 -12.39 -42.79
N GLU A 287 17.68 -12.70 -41.73
CA GLU A 287 17.19 -13.57 -40.65
C GLU A 287 16.03 -12.91 -39.88
N MET A 288 16.09 -11.61 -39.58
CA MET A 288 14.96 -10.87 -38.99
C MET A 288 13.70 -10.96 -39.87
N LEU A 289 13.83 -10.78 -41.20
CA LEU A 289 12.70 -10.93 -42.12
C LEU A 289 12.15 -12.35 -42.16
N ARG A 290 13.01 -13.37 -42.04
CA ARG A 290 12.60 -14.78 -41.94
C ARG A 290 11.79 -15.01 -40.67
N ILE A 291 12.27 -14.52 -39.53
CA ILE A 291 11.57 -14.60 -38.25
C ILE A 291 10.20 -13.90 -38.36
N LYS A 292 10.15 -12.67 -38.90
CA LYS A 292 8.90 -11.93 -39.14
C LYS A 292 7.87 -12.73 -39.93
N ARG A 293 8.29 -13.41 -41.00
CA ARG A 293 7.41 -14.26 -41.81
C ARG A 293 6.95 -15.51 -41.06
N SER A 294 7.83 -16.13 -40.27
CA SER A 294 7.49 -17.32 -39.48
C SER A 294 6.48 -17.01 -38.38
N VAL A 295 6.68 -15.92 -37.65
CA VAL A 295 5.77 -15.44 -36.60
C VAL A 295 4.41 -15.05 -37.22
N GLN A 296 4.43 -14.32 -38.35
CA GLN A 296 3.20 -13.99 -39.07
C GLN A 296 2.41 -15.24 -39.51
N ALA A 297 3.11 -16.31 -39.89
CA ALA A 297 2.48 -17.57 -40.27
C ALA A 297 1.88 -18.30 -39.07
N GLN A 298 2.57 -18.33 -37.93
CA GLN A 298 2.08 -18.94 -36.69
C GLN A 298 0.78 -18.28 -36.20
N PHE A 299 0.73 -16.95 -36.14
CA PHE A 299 -0.48 -16.20 -35.76
C PHE A 299 -1.60 -16.20 -36.81
N ASN A 300 -1.35 -16.73 -38.02
CA ASN A 300 -2.41 -16.92 -39.03
C ASN A 300 -3.07 -18.30 -38.94
N THR A 301 -2.45 -19.25 -38.23
CA THR A 301 -2.93 -20.62 -38.08
C THR A 301 -3.69 -20.88 -36.78
N ASP A 302 -3.49 -20.05 -35.76
CA ASP A 302 -4.29 -20.01 -34.52
C ASP A 302 -5.43 -18.98 -34.63
#